data_AF-A0A8T4MAA5-F1
#
_entry.id   AF-A0A8T4MAA5-F1
#
_cell.length_a   1.000
_cell.length_b   1.000
_cell.length_c   1.000
_cell.angle_alpha   90.00
_cell.angle_beta   90.00
_cell.angle_gamma   90.00
#
_symmetry.space_group_name_H-M   'P 1'
#
loop_
_entity.id
_entity.type
_entity.pdbx_description
1 polymer ?
#
loop_
_entity_poly.entity_id
_entity_poly.type
_entity_poly.pdbx_seq_one_letter_code
_entity_poly.pdbx_strand_id
1 'polypeptide(L)'
;MAISISDIFLQWESIGIFDFMLPFLLIFAVVFGILSFIGIFKENKGVNVVVALVIALLSIRVGLVQEFISELFPKLGVGIVILLAVLILVGLFVPDDERRFWGWGLTAIGFIIAVVIIAKTFDVLGWIDYYGDTGNLVGWIIGAVLLLGILIAISASGSKKNSDKKLGEAMFKGMFKE
;
A
#
# COMPACT_ATOMS: atom_id res chain seq x y z
N MET A 1 -45.36 6.09 -9.70
CA MET A 1 -44.01 6.68 -9.89
C MET A 1 -43.05 5.53 -10.08
N ALA A 2 -42.27 5.52 -11.16
CA ALA A 2 -41.24 4.50 -11.34
C ALA A 2 -40.08 4.83 -10.40
N ILE A 3 -39.67 3.86 -9.58
CA ILE A 3 -38.48 3.99 -8.72
C ILE A 3 -37.26 3.83 -9.64
N SER A 4 -36.42 4.87 -9.73
CA SER A 4 -35.15 4.77 -10.44
C SER A 4 -34.10 4.09 -9.55
N ILE A 5 -33.07 3.51 -10.16
CA ILE A 5 -31.96 2.93 -9.39
C ILE A 5 -31.26 3.98 -8.53
N SER A 6 -31.20 5.24 -9.00
CA SER A 6 -30.65 6.36 -8.24
C SER A 6 -31.43 6.60 -6.95
N ASP A 7 -32.76 6.48 -6.98
CA ASP A 7 -33.61 6.65 -5.78
C ASP A 7 -33.31 5.56 -4.74
N ILE A 8 -33.04 4.33 -5.19
CA ILE A 8 -32.68 3.21 -4.29
C ILE A 8 -31.32 3.46 -3.63
N PHE A 9 -30.33 3.91 -4.39
CA PHE A 9 -29.00 4.20 -3.85
C PHE A 9 -29.03 5.36 -2.87
N LEU A 10 -29.74 6.44 -3.20
CA LEU A 10 -29.94 7.56 -2.29
C LEU A 10 -30.70 7.14 -1.03
N GLN A 11 -31.69 6.24 -1.16
CA GLN A 11 -32.38 5.68 -0.01
C GLN A 11 -31.41 4.88 0.88
N TRP A 12 -30.60 4.00 0.31
CA TRP A 12 -29.62 3.19 1.04
C TRP A 12 -28.56 4.03 1.74
N GLU A 13 -28.06 5.05 1.05
CA GLU A 13 -27.17 6.06 1.62
C GLU A 13 -27.85 6.78 2.79
N SER A 14 -29.09 7.24 2.61
CA SER A 14 -29.83 7.98 3.65
C SER A 14 -30.13 7.18 4.92
N ILE A 15 -30.28 5.85 4.80
CA ILE A 15 -30.48 4.95 5.95
C ILE A 15 -29.17 4.34 6.47
N GLY A 16 -28.03 4.80 5.95
CA GLY A 16 -26.68 4.41 6.39
C GLY A 16 -26.25 3.01 5.99
N ILE A 17 -26.90 2.35 5.02
CA ILE A 17 -26.49 1.00 4.57
C ILE A 17 -25.03 1.02 4.10
N PHE A 18 -24.61 2.07 3.38
CA PHE A 18 -23.25 2.16 2.87
C PHE A 18 -22.20 2.35 3.97
N ASP A 19 -22.55 3.05 5.05
CA ASP A 19 -21.67 3.28 6.19
C ASP A 19 -21.30 1.96 6.91
N PHE A 20 -22.17 0.95 6.85
CA PHE A 20 -21.90 -0.38 7.42
C PHE A 20 -21.41 -1.38 6.38
N MET A 21 -22.07 -1.43 5.21
CA MET A 21 -21.85 -2.47 4.21
C MET A 21 -20.52 -2.29 3.47
N LEU A 22 -20.14 -1.05 3.14
CA LEU A 22 -18.89 -0.81 2.41
C LEU A 22 -17.67 -1.14 3.27
N PRO A 23 -17.54 -0.65 4.53
CA PRO A 23 -16.42 -1.04 5.39
C PRO A 23 -16.41 -2.54 5.68
N PHE A 24 -17.58 -3.16 5.89
CA PHE A 24 -17.68 -4.61 6.10
C PHE A 24 -17.10 -5.41 4.94
N LEU A 25 -17.60 -5.18 3.72
CA LEU A 25 -17.18 -5.93 2.53
C LEU A 25 -15.68 -5.76 2.30
N LEU A 26 -15.18 -4.57 2.58
CA LEU A 26 -13.79 -4.23 2.39
C LEU A 26 -12.87 -4.89 3.41
N ILE A 27 -13.22 -4.86 4.70
CA ILE A 27 -12.47 -5.57 5.75
C ILE A 27 -12.51 -7.08 5.47
N PHE A 28 -13.68 -7.61 5.10
CA PHE A 28 -13.82 -9.02 4.71
C PHE A 28 -12.87 -9.37 3.56
N ALA A 29 -12.88 -8.59 2.48
CA ALA A 29 -12.05 -8.85 1.30
C ALA A 29 -10.55 -8.79 1.62
N VAL A 30 -10.12 -7.78 2.39
CA VAL A 30 -8.72 -7.61 2.80
C VAL A 30 -8.28 -8.76 3.70
N VAL A 31 -9.05 -9.07 4.75
CA VAL A 31 -8.71 -10.15 5.69
C VAL A 31 -8.71 -11.51 4.98
N PHE A 32 -9.72 -11.78 4.15
CA PHE A 32 -9.78 -13.01 3.36
C PHE A 32 -8.60 -13.12 2.39
N GLY A 33 -8.25 -12.03 1.71
CA GLY A 33 -7.10 -11.96 0.81
C GLY A 33 -5.78 -12.24 1.54
N ILE A 34 -5.58 -11.61 2.71
CA ILE A 34 -4.40 -11.83 3.56
C ILE A 34 -4.31 -13.29 4.02
N LEU A 35 -5.40 -13.86 4.56
CA LEU A 35 -5.43 -15.25 5.01
C LEU A 35 -5.15 -16.24 3.87
N SER A 36 -5.67 -15.95 2.68
CA SER A 36 -5.45 -16.76 1.49
C SER A 36 -4.03 -16.63 0.94
N PHE A 37 -3.44 -15.43 1.01
CA PHE A 37 -2.07 -15.17 0.58
C PHE A 37 -1.03 -15.81 1.51
N ILE A 38 -1.21 -15.67 2.83
CA ILE A 38 -0.29 -16.26 3.82
C ILE A 38 -0.44 -17.79 3.87
N GLY A 39 -1.61 -18.31 3.52
CA GLY A 39 -1.85 -19.75 3.48
C GLY A 39 -1.87 -20.41 4.86
N ILE A 40 -2.27 -19.66 5.91
CA ILE A 40 -2.31 -20.14 7.30
C ILE A 40 -3.12 -21.44 7.41
N PHE A 41 -4.26 -21.49 6.73
CA PHE A 41 -5.16 -22.66 6.70
C PHE A 41 -5.00 -23.51 5.44
N LYS A 42 -3.89 -23.31 4.70
CA LYS A 42 -3.53 -24.01 3.46
C LYS A 42 -4.71 -24.14 2.49
N GLU A 43 -5.22 -25.36 2.33
CA GLU A 43 -6.24 -25.70 1.35
C GLU A 43 -7.67 -25.45 1.82
N ASN A 44 -7.89 -25.20 3.12
CA ASN A 44 -9.24 -25.01 3.64
C ASN A 44 -9.71 -23.57 3.45
N LYS A 45 -10.06 -23.24 2.20
CA LYS A 45 -10.63 -21.94 1.82
C LYS A 45 -11.89 -21.59 2.61
N GLY A 46 -12.68 -22.59 3.00
CA GLY A 46 -13.88 -22.39 3.82
C GLY A 46 -13.57 -21.76 5.17
N VAL A 47 -12.49 -22.20 5.82
CA VAL A 47 -12.04 -21.61 7.10
C VAL A 47 -11.59 -20.17 6.90
N ASN A 48 -10.86 -19.86 5.83
CA ASN A 48 -10.47 -18.47 5.52
C ASN A 48 -11.70 -17.56 5.40
N VAL A 49 -12.75 -18.01 4.71
CA VAL A 49 -14.00 -17.25 4.55
C VAL A 49 -14.67 -17.02 5.91
N VAL A 50 -14.84 -18.07 6.71
CA VAL A 50 -15.49 -17.97 8.02
C VAL A 50 -14.73 -17.03 8.95
N VAL A 51 -13.40 -17.16 9.03
CA VAL A 51 -12.56 -16.30 9.87
C VAL A 51 -12.62 -14.84 9.39
N ALA A 52 -12.50 -14.60 8.09
CA ALA A 52 -12.60 -13.25 7.55
C ALA A 52 -13.97 -12.62 7.81
N LEU A 53 -15.06 -13.40 7.69
CA LEU A 53 -16.41 -12.92 7.94
C LEU A 53 -16.62 -12.57 9.42
N VAL A 54 -16.14 -13.41 10.34
CA VAL A 54 -16.18 -13.12 11.78
C VAL A 54 -15.39 -11.86 12.11
N ILE A 55 -14.17 -11.72 11.60
CA ILE A 55 -13.34 -10.52 11.83
C ILE A 55 -14.01 -9.27 11.27
N ALA A 56 -14.54 -9.34 10.05
CA ALA A 56 -15.23 -8.21 9.42
C ALA A 56 -16.46 -7.78 10.24
N LEU A 57 -17.31 -8.72 10.65
CA LEU A 57 -18.48 -8.43 11.48
C LEU A 57 -18.11 -7.85 12.86
N LEU A 58 -17.07 -8.38 13.50
CA LEU A 58 -16.58 -7.84 14.77
C LEU A 58 -16.00 -6.43 14.61
N SER A 59 -15.31 -6.18 13.50
CA SER A 59 -14.70 -4.89 13.20
C SER A 59 -15.75 -3.78 13.03
N ILE A 60 -16.91 -4.09 12.45
CA ILE A 60 -18.03 -3.11 12.34
C ILE A 60 -18.46 -2.62 13.73
N ARG A 61 -18.41 -3.46 14.77
CA ARG A 61 -18.86 -3.03 16.11
C ARG A 61 -17.97 -1.95 16.72
N VAL A 62 -16.76 -1.78 16.19
CA VAL A 62 -15.79 -0.81 16.68
C VAL A 62 -15.85 0.41 15.76
N GLY A 63 -16.51 1.48 16.21
CA GLY A 63 -16.67 2.72 15.42
C GLY A 63 -15.35 3.27 14.88
N LEU A 64 -14.28 3.16 15.67
CA LEU A 64 -12.91 3.49 15.26
C LEU A 64 -12.47 2.78 13.96
N VAL A 65 -12.80 1.49 13.78
CA VAL A 65 -12.40 0.77 12.57
C VAL A 65 -13.16 1.30 11.36
N GLN A 66 -14.44 1.63 11.54
CA GLN A 66 -15.25 2.24 10.48
C GLN A 66 -14.67 3.59 10.06
N GLU A 67 -14.39 4.47 11.03
CA GLU A 67 -13.77 5.78 10.79
C GLU A 67 -12.40 5.64 10.10
N PHE A 68 -11.56 4.72 10.58
CA PHE A 68 -10.25 4.46 9.98
C PHE A 68 -10.36 3.99 8.53
N ILE A 69 -11.28 3.08 8.23
CA ILE A 69 -11.47 2.58 6.86
C ILE A 69 -12.05 3.65 5.95
N SER A 70 -13.04 4.42 6.43
CA SER A 70 -13.65 5.54 5.70
C SER A 70 -12.65 6.65 5.39
N GLU A 71 -11.62 6.83 6.20
CA GLU A 71 -10.56 7.81 5.95
C GLU A 71 -9.40 7.23 5.11
N LEU A 72 -8.99 5.98 5.39
CA LEU A 72 -7.85 5.33 4.72
C LEU A 72 -8.15 5.04 3.25
N PHE A 73 -9.31 4.46 2.95
CA PHE A 73 -9.57 3.89 1.64
C PHE A 73 -9.77 4.92 0.53
N PRO A 74 -10.48 6.03 0.74
CA PRO A 74 -10.51 7.11 -0.25
C PRO A 74 -9.11 7.63 -0.58
N LYS A 75 -8.26 7.81 0.44
CA LYS A 75 -6.86 8.24 0.26
C LYS A 75 -6.02 7.20 -0.49
N LEU A 76 -6.14 5.92 -0.14
CA LEU A 76 -5.48 4.82 -0.86
C LEU A 76 -5.93 4.75 -2.31
N GLY A 77 -7.23 4.92 -2.57
CA GLY A 77 -7.77 4.97 -3.93
C GLY A 77 -7.11 6.06 -4.77
N VAL A 78 -7.02 7.28 -4.24
CA VAL A 78 -6.30 8.39 -4.89
C VAL A 78 -4.83 8.05 -5.08
N GLY A 79 -4.16 7.51 -4.06
CA GLY A 79 -2.75 7.10 -4.15
C GLY A 79 -2.49 6.04 -5.22
N ILE A 80 -3.37 5.04 -5.33
CA ILE A 80 -3.30 4.00 -6.36
C ILE A 80 -3.50 4.59 -7.74
N VAL A 81 -4.47 5.49 -7.93
CA VAL A 81 -4.70 6.18 -9.22
C VAL A 81 -3.47 6.98 -9.64
N ILE A 82 -2.84 7.70 -8.71
CA ILE A 82 -1.58 8.41 -8.96
C ILE A 82 -0.48 7.43 -9.36
N LEU A 83 -0.32 6.33 -8.63
CA LEU A 83 0.71 5.32 -8.93
C LEU A 83 0.47 4.65 -10.29
N LEU A 84 -0.78 4.38 -10.65
CA LEU A 84 -1.17 3.87 -11.97
C LEU A 84 -0.81 4.87 -13.07
N ALA A 85 -1.09 6.16 -12.88
CA ALA A 85 -0.72 7.19 -13.85
C ALA A 85 0.79 7.23 -14.06
N VAL A 86 1.58 7.18 -12.98
CA VAL A 86 3.06 7.13 -13.07
C VAL A 86 3.52 5.84 -13.76
N LEU A 87 2.90 4.70 -13.44
CA LEU A 87 3.25 3.40 -14.04
C LEU A 87 2.97 3.39 -15.56
N ILE A 88 1.88 4.02 -16.00
CA ILE A 88 1.58 4.21 -17.42
C ILE A 88 2.65 5.08 -18.09
N LEU A 89 3.02 6.21 -17.47
CA LEU A 89 4.06 7.11 -18.01
C LEU A 89 5.41 6.40 -18.11
N VAL A 90 5.83 5.69 -17.05
CA VAL A 90 7.07 4.90 -17.06
C VAL A 90 6.98 3.81 -18.12
N GLY A 91 5.88 3.08 -18.21
CA GLY A 91 5.69 2.02 -19.21
C GLY A 91 5.76 2.53 -20.65
N LEU A 92 5.31 3.76 -20.91
CA LEU A 92 5.26 4.36 -22.24
C LEU A 92 6.57 5.05 -22.66
N PHE A 93 7.24 5.74 -21.74
CA PHE A 93 8.39 6.59 -22.04
C PHE A 93 9.74 5.99 -21.65
N VAL A 94 9.78 4.98 -20.78
CA VAL A 94 11.05 4.39 -20.31
C VAL A 94 11.41 3.17 -21.17
N PRO A 95 12.60 3.18 -21.80
CA PRO A 95 13.08 2.06 -22.59
C PRO A 95 13.39 0.82 -21.74
N ASP A 96 13.34 -0.36 -22.37
CA ASP A 96 13.39 -1.66 -21.70
C ASP A 96 14.65 -1.90 -20.85
N ASP A 97 15.77 -1.29 -21.22
CA ASP A 97 17.06 -1.39 -20.56
C ASP A 97 17.09 -0.70 -19.18
N GLU A 98 16.28 0.34 -18.99
CA GLU A 98 16.19 1.09 -17.73
C GLU A 98 15.04 0.62 -16.82
N ARG A 99 14.17 -0.27 -17.31
CA ARG A 99 12.97 -0.75 -16.57
C ARG A 99 13.29 -1.32 -15.21
N ARG A 100 14.45 -1.95 -15.02
CA ARG A 100 14.85 -2.52 -13.71
C ARG A 100 15.10 -1.43 -12.67
N PHE A 101 15.72 -0.32 -13.05
CA PHE A 101 15.98 0.81 -12.15
C PHE A 101 14.67 1.54 -11.82
N TRP A 102 13.85 1.79 -12.84
CA TRP A 102 12.54 2.41 -12.67
C TRP A 102 11.56 1.55 -11.86
N GLY A 103 11.62 0.22 -11.97
CA GLY A 103 10.81 -0.67 -11.14
C GLY A 103 11.11 -0.53 -9.64
N TRP A 104 12.39 -0.34 -9.28
CA TRP A 104 12.78 -0.06 -7.89
C TRP A 104 12.31 1.33 -7.45
N GLY A 105 12.42 2.34 -8.32
CA GLY A 105 11.89 3.68 -8.07
C GLY A 105 10.39 3.68 -7.83
N LEU A 106 9.62 3.00 -8.68
CA LEU A 106 8.17 2.84 -8.54
C LEU A 106 7.78 2.13 -7.24
N THR A 107 8.53 1.11 -6.85
CA THR A 107 8.31 0.40 -5.58
C THR A 107 8.56 1.33 -4.39
N ALA A 108 9.63 2.12 -4.43
CA ALA A 108 9.93 3.10 -3.39
C ALA A 108 8.85 4.19 -3.30
N ILE A 109 8.41 4.72 -4.45
CA ILE A 109 7.31 5.71 -4.50
C ILE A 109 6.03 5.13 -3.94
N GLY A 110 5.65 3.91 -4.34
CA GLY A 110 4.47 3.23 -3.83
C GLY A 110 4.53 3.01 -2.32
N PHE A 111 5.69 2.60 -1.80
CA PHE A 111 5.91 2.46 -0.36
C PHE A 111 5.76 3.79 0.38
N ILE A 112 6.33 4.87 -0.16
CA ILE A 112 6.22 6.22 0.39
C ILE A 112 4.76 6.67 0.44
N ILE A 113 4.03 6.51 -0.67
CA ILE A 113 2.61 6.88 -0.74
C ILE A 113 1.82 6.12 0.33
N ALA A 114 2.05 4.81 0.47
CA ALA A 114 1.40 3.99 1.49
C ALA A 114 1.70 4.49 2.91
N VAL A 115 2.97 4.74 3.24
CA VAL A 115 3.39 5.25 4.56
C VAL A 115 2.75 6.60 4.86
N VAL A 116 2.77 7.53 3.91
CA VAL A 116 2.18 8.87 4.08
C VAL A 116 0.67 8.79 4.30
N ILE A 117 -0.03 7.97 3.53
CA ILE A 117 -1.49 7.80 3.66
C ILE A 117 -1.84 7.20 5.02
N ILE A 118 -1.13 6.15 5.43
CA ILE A 118 -1.35 5.51 6.73
C ILE A 118 -1.10 6.53 7.86
N ALA A 119 0.05 7.22 7.84
CA ALA A 119 0.39 8.19 8.87
C ALA A 119 -0.64 9.33 8.96
N LYS A 120 -1.06 9.89 7.83
CA LYS A 120 -2.10 10.92 7.78
C LYS A 120 -3.47 10.41 8.23
N THR A 121 -3.75 9.12 8.09
CA THR A 121 -5.01 8.54 8.57
C THR A 121 -5.03 8.48 10.09
N PHE A 122 -3.93 8.04 10.71
CA PHE A 122 -3.79 8.05 12.17
C PHE A 122 -3.83 9.46 12.77
N ASP A 123 -3.28 10.45 12.08
CA ASP A 123 -3.28 11.84 12.50
C ASP A 123 -4.71 12.42 12.57
N VAL A 124 -5.50 12.24 11.50
CA VAL A 124 -6.89 12.72 11.40
C VAL A 124 -7.81 12.11 12.48
N LEU A 125 -7.56 10.87 12.87
CA LEU A 125 -8.35 10.20 13.92
C LEU A 125 -7.99 10.65 15.34
N GLY A 126 -7.10 11.64 15.50
CA GLY A 126 -6.69 12.17 16.80
C GLY A 126 -5.89 11.17 17.66
N TRP A 127 -5.45 10.05 17.08
CA TRP A 127 -4.62 9.05 17.77
C TRP A 127 -3.24 9.61 18.13
N ILE A 128 -2.77 10.57 17.34
CA ILE A 128 -1.48 11.22 17.49
C ILE A 128 -1.59 12.37 18.51
N ASP A 129 -2.71 13.11 18.51
CA ASP A 129 -2.96 14.19 19.47
C ASP A 129 -3.27 13.70 20.89
N TYR A 130 -3.85 12.50 21.06
CA TYR A 130 -4.14 11.91 22.38
C TYR A 130 -2.88 11.63 23.23
N TYR A 131 -1.68 11.60 22.62
CA TYR A 131 -0.40 11.39 23.31
C TYR A 131 0.46 12.66 23.45
N GLY A 132 -0.07 13.84 23.12
CA GLY A 132 0.56 15.14 23.35
C GLY A 132 1.57 15.55 22.29
N ASP A 133 1.47 16.79 21.78
CA ASP A 133 2.43 17.55 20.95
C ASP A 133 3.42 16.73 20.07
N THR A 134 2.91 15.71 19.37
CA THR A 134 3.69 14.76 18.55
C THR A 134 3.49 14.94 17.05
N GLY A 135 2.72 15.95 16.61
CA GLY A 135 2.62 16.33 15.20
C GLY A 135 4.00 16.58 14.56
N ASN A 136 4.99 16.96 15.37
CA ASN A 136 6.39 17.05 14.97
C ASN A 136 7.00 15.65 14.74
N LEU A 137 6.91 14.73 15.70
CA LEU A 137 7.54 13.39 15.64
C LEU A 137 7.06 12.55 14.47
N VAL A 138 5.79 12.64 14.09
CA VAL A 138 5.25 11.91 12.92
C VAL A 138 5.82 12.49 11.63
N GLY A 139 5.95 13.81 11.53
CA GLY A 139 6.69 14.47 10.45
C GLY A 139 8.16 14.03 10.39
N TRP A 140 8.83 13.89 11.54
CA TRP A 140 10.20 13.38 11.63
C TRP A 140 10.32 11.90 11.27
N ILE A 141 9.35 11.05 11.64
CA ILE A 141 9.33 9.62 11.29
C ILE A 141 9.07 9.46 9.78
N ILE A 142 8.12 10.20 9.22
CA ILE A 142 7.87 10.24 7.77
C ILE A 142 9.14 10.71 7.04
N GLY A 143 9.79 11.77 7.53
CA GLY A 143 11.07 12.25 7.01
C GLY A 143 12.19 11.21 7.11
N ALA A 144 12.31 10.51 8.24
CA ALA A 144 13.31 9.47 8.47
C ALA A 144 13.10 8.24 7.59
N VAL A 145 11.85 7.79 7.42
CA VAL A 145 11.48 6.67 6.54
C VAL A 145 11.71 7.04 5.07
N LEU A 146 11.38 8.28 4.67
CA LEU A 146 11.68 8.83 3.34
C LEU A 146 13.19 8.85 3.07
N LEU A 147 13.97 9.38 4.02
CA LEU A 147 15.43 9.42 3.93
C LEU A 147 16.04 8.03 3.90
N LEU A 148 15.57 7.09 4.72
CA LEU A 148 16.01 5.69 4.70
C LEU A 148 15.66 5.02 3.37
N GLY A 149 14.45 5.23 2.84
CA GLY A 149 14.05 4.72 1.53
C GLY A 149 14.94 5.24 0.40
N ILE A 150 15.28 6.53 0.42
CA ILE A 150 16.21 7.15 -0.53
C ILE A 150 17.64 6.59 -0.36
N LEU A 151 18.13 6.43 0.87
CA LEU A 151 19.46 5.85 1.15
C LEU A 151 19.56 4.38 0.70
N ILE A 152 18.51 3.59 0.90
CA ILE A 152 18.43 2.21 0.43
C ILE A 152 18.39 2.19 -1.11
N ALA A 153 17.61 3.08 -1.75
CA ALA A 153 17.56 3.19 -3.21
C ALA A 153 18.93 3.60 -3.80
N ILE A 154 19.63 4.55 -3.19
CA ILE A 154 20.97 4.99 -3.60
C ILE A 154 22.01 3.89 -3.38
N SER A 155 22.00 3.21 -2.23
CA SER A 155 22.96 2.13 -1.94
C SER A 155 22.73 0.88 -2.79
N ALA A 156 21.48 0.55 -3.11
CA ALA A 156 21.14 -0.52 -4.06
C ALA A 156 21.58 -0.20 -5.49
N SER A 157 21.56 1.09 -5.89
CA SER A 157 22.07 1.55 -7.19
C SER A 157 23.61 1.52 -7.26
N GLY A 158 24.30 1.81 -6.16
CA GLY A 158 25.78 1.83 -6.09
C GLY A 158 26.44 0.45 -6.05
N SER A 159 25.77 -0.59 -5.56
CA SER A 159 26.37 -1.91 -5.33
C SER A 159 26.65 -2.71 -6.61
N LYS A 160 25.87 -2.51 -7.68
CA LYS A 160 25.98 -3.33 -8.90
C LYS A 160 27.14 -2.90 -9.81
N LYS A 161 27.49 -1.61 -9.83
CA LYS A 161 28.58 -1.07 -10.66
C LYS A 161 29.96 -1.62 -10.27
N ASN A 162 30.13 -2.09 -9.03
CA ASN A 162 31.40 -2.60 -8.52
C ASN A 162 31.57 -4.12 -8.73
N SER A 163 30.48 -4.87 -8.93
CA SER A 163 30.53 -6.31 -9.21
C SER A 163 30.87 -6.59 -10.68
N ASP A 164 30.26 -5.84 -11.61
CA ASP A 164 30.47 -6.05 -13.05
C ASP A 164 31.89 -5.63 -13.48
N LYS A 165 32.46 -4.59 -12.86
CA LYS A 165 33.87 -4.20 -13.07
C LYS A 165 34.86 -5.27 -12.59
N LYS A 166 34.64 -5.83 -11.39
CA LYS A 166 35.52 -6.86 -10.81
C LYS A 166 35.47 -8.18 -11.60
N LEU A 167 34.31 -8.53 -12.16
CA LEU A 167 34.17 -9.72 -12.99
C LEU A 167 34.86 -9.55 -14.35
N GLY A 168 34.74 -8.36 -14.96
CA GLY A 168 35.43 -8.02 -16.22
C GLY A 168 36.96 -8.02 -16.07
N GLU A 169 37.48 -7.44 -14.99
CA GLU A 169 38.92 -7.46 -14.69
C GLU A 169 39.45 -8.86 -14.39
N ALA A 170 38.67 -9.70 -13.70
CA ALA A 170 39.03 -11.09 -13.40
C ALA A 170 39.07 -11.96 -14.68
N MET A 171 38.08 -11.81 -15.57
CA MET A 171 38.06 -12.52 -16.85
C MET A 171 39.17 -12.05 -17.80
N PHE A 172 39.40 -10.74 -17.89
CA PHE A 172 40.50 -10.19 -18.70
C PHE A 172 41.85 -10.70 -18.20
N LYS A 173 42.10 -10.66 -16.89
CA LYS A 173 43.35 -11.14 -16.30
C LYS A 173 43.55 -12.66 -16.41
N GLY A 174 42.46 -13.43 -16.51
CA GLY A 174 42.48 -14.86 -16.77
C GLY A 174 42.83 -15.22 -18.22
N MET A 175 42.58 -14.34 -19.19
CA MET A 175 42.87 -14.58 -20.61
C MET A 175 44.32 -14.26 -21.02
N PHE A 176 45.04 -13.44 -20.25
CA PHE A 176 46.44 -13.06 -20.53
C PHE A 176 47.45 -13.74 -19.60
N LYS A 177 47.03 -14.75 -18.84
CA LYS A 177 47.91 -15.60 -18.05
C LYS A 177 48.15 -16.90 -18.81
N GLU A 178 49.11 -16.86 -19.74
CA GLU A 178 49.89 -18.03 -20.15
C GLU A 178 50.87 -18.43 -19.04
#